data_AF-A0A6D1AD68-F1
#
_entry.id   AF-A0A6D1AD68-F1
#
_cell.length_a   1.000
_cell.length_b   1.000
_cell.length_c   1.000
_cell.angle_alpha   90.00
_cell.angle_beta   90.00
_cell.angle_gamma   90.00
#
_symmetry.space_group_name_H-M   'P 1'
#
loop_
_entity.id
_entity.type
_entity.pdbx_description
1 polymer ?
#
loop_
_entity_poly.entity_id
_entity_poly.type
_entity_poly.pdbx_seq_one_letter_code
_entity_poly.pdbx_strand_id
1 'polypeptide(L)'
;QSIAQVFGGDVVRAERLMHGKTSDIEHDGKTIFEGVKNPLVATRYHSLIVKPETLPSCFTVTAQTKEGEIMAIRHNDLPIEGV
;
A
#
# COMPACT_ATOMS: atom_id res chain seq x y z
N GLN A 1 -0.86 7.18 2.25
CA GLN A 1 -1.98 7.68 3.08
C GLN A 1 -2.69 8.91 2.50
N SER A 2 -2.03 10.05 2.34
CA SER A 2 -2.71 11.31 1.94
C SER A 2 -3.31 11.26 0.55
N ILE A 3 -2.64 10.57 -0.38
CA ILE A 3 -3.17 10.28 -1.72
C ILE A 3 -4.53 9.58 -1.59
N ALA A 4 -4.62 8.48 -0.85
CA ALA A 4 -5.90 7.78 -0.66
C ALA A 4 -6.98 8.70 -0.06
N GLN A 5 -6.64 9.51 0.96
CA GLN A 5 -7.60 10.42 1.60
C GLN A 5 -8.15 11.49 0.67
N VAL A 6 -7.29 12.12 -0.14
CA VAL A 6 -7.71 13.19 -1.08
C VAL A 6 -8.71 12.66 -2.10
N PHE A 7 -8.63 11.38 -2.44
CA PHE A 7 -9.55 10.72 -3.37
C PHE A 7 -10.74 10.03 -2.67
N GLY A 8 -10.87 10.18 -1.34
CA GLY A 8 -12.02 9.69 -0.56
C GLY A 8 -11.85 8.34 0.12
N GLY A 9 -10.62 7.79 0.17
CA GLY A 9 -10.33 6.57 0.94
C GLY A 9 -10.08 6.85 2.42
N ASP A 10 -10.52 5.94 3.30
CA ASP A 10 -10.31 6.07 4.73
C ASP A 10 -8.91 5.62 5.14
N VAL A 11 -8.30 6.38 6.06
CA VAL A 11 -7.06 6.01 6.73
C VAL A 11 -7.37 5.69 8.18
N VAL A 12 -7.20 4.43 8.54
CA VAL A 12 -7.57 3.87 9.85
C VAL A 12 -6.31 3.41 10.58
N ARG A 13 -6.42 3.17 11.88
CA ARG A 13 -5.32 2.54 12.63
C ARG A 13 -5.12 1.11 12.15
N ALA A 14 -3.86 0.74 11.96
CA ALA A 14 -3.50 -0.65 11.70
C ALA A 14 -3.87 -1.51 12.92
N GLU A 15 -4.40 -2.71 12.68
CA GLU A 15 -4.67 -3.66 13.76
C GLU A 15 -3.38 -4.11 14.46
N ARG A 16 -2.25 -4.10 13.73
CA ARG A 16 -0.93 -4.52 14.21
C ARG A 16 0.06 -3.37 14.17
N LEU A 17 0.65 -3.04 15.32
CA LEU A 17 1.74 -2.09 15.42
C LEU A 17 3.05 -2.75 14.94
N MET A 18 3.59 -2.26 13.83
CA MET A 18 4.76 -2.85 13.17
C MET A 18 6.06 -2.03 13.34
N HIS A 19 6.13 -1.16 14.34
CA HIS A 19 7.23 -0.19 14.53
C HIS A 19 8.62 -0.86 14.54
N GLY A 20 9.42 -0.60 13.49
CA GLY A 20 10.80 -1.09 13.37
C GLY A 20 10.92 -2.56 13.00
N LYS A 21 9.84 -3.22 12.56
CA LYS A 21 9.86 -4.62 12.09
C LYS A 21 9.81 -4.67 10.57
N THR A 22 10.45 -5.69 10.00
CA THR A 22 10.40 -5.98 8.57
C THR A 22 9.19 -6.84 8.22
N SER A 23 8.62 -6.61 7.05
CA SER A 23 7.59 -7.46 6.45
C SER A 23 7.95 -7.81 5.02
N ASP A 24 7.52 -9.00 4.60
CA ASP A 24 7.46 -9.36 3.20
C ASP A 24 6.25 -8.67 2.57
N ILE A 25 6.50 -7.93 1.50
CA ILE A 25 5.49 -7.20 0.72
C ILE A 25 5.45 -7.80 -0.67
N GLU A 26 4.31 -8.37 -1.03
CA GLU A 26 4.05 -8.87 -2.37
C GLU A 26 3.57 -7.71 -3.25
N HIS A 27 4.11 -7.60 -4.46
CA HIS A 27 3.77 -6.53 -5.39
C HIS A 27 3.50 -7.04 -6.82
N ASP A 28 2.90 -6.19 -7.65
CA ASP A 28 2.54 -6.52 -9.03
C ASP A 28 3.72 -6.51 -10.01
N GLY A 29 4.86 -5.93 -9.60
CA GLY A 29 6.09 -5.90 -10.38
C GLY A 29 6.05 -4.94 -11.58
N LYS A 30 5.11 -4.00 -11.59
CA LYS A 30 4.93 -3.01 -12.65
C LYS A 30 5.37 -1.63 -12.18
N THR A 31 5.70 -0.76 -13.14
CA THR A 31 6.08 0.64 -12.93
C THR A 31 7.19 0.78 -11.86
N ILE A 32 6.91 1.37 -10.69
CA ILE A 32 7.88 1.58 -9.61
C ILE A 32 8.40 0.27 -9.00
N PHE A 33 7.70 -0.84 -9.23
CA PHE A 33 8.11 -2.18 -8.77
C PHE A 33 8.85 -2.98 -9.85
N GLU A 34 9.09 -2.44 -11.04
CA GLU A 34 9.85 -3.13 -12.09
C GLU A 34 11.30 -3.37 -11.64
N GLY A 35 11.76 -4.62 -11.77
CA GLY A 35 13.09 -5.04 -11.35
C GLY A 35 13.28 -5.16 -9.84
N VAL A 36 12.24 -4.88 -9.03
CA VAL A 36 12.27 -5.08 -7.58
C VAL A 36 12.01 -6.55 -7.25
N LYS A 37 12.74 -7.08 -6.27
CA LYS A 37 12.57 -8.45 -5.79
C LYS A 37 11.16 -8.62 -5.20
N ASN A 38 10.47 -9.68 -5.60
CA ASN A 38 9.15 -10.04 -5.11
C ASN A 38 9.21 -11.37 -4.35
N PRO A 39 8.87 -11.42 -3.04
CA PRO A 39 8.47 -10.30 -2.19
C PRO A 39 9.60 -9.34 -1.84
N LEU A 40 9.24 -8.07 -1.64
CA LEU A 40 10.09 -6.99 -1.15
C LEU A 40 10.13 -7.04 0.37
N VAL A 41 11.32 -7.07 0.96
CA VAL A 41 11.49 -6.94 2.42
C VAL A 41 11.63 -5.46 2.76
N ALA A 42 10.64 -4.90 3.45
CA ALA A 42 10.67 -3.50 3.87
C ALA A 42 10.39 -3.35 5.36
N THR A 43 11.06 -2.39 6.00
CA THR A 43 10.80 -2.00 7.39
C THR A 43 9.55 -1.14 7.45
N ARG A 44 8.65 -1.46 8.39
CA ARG A 44 7.39 -0.76 8.56
C ARG A 44 7.44 0.14 9.79
N TYR A 45 6.84 1.32 9.67
CA TYR A 45 6.72 2.28 10.77
C TYR A 45 5.30 2.84 10.94
N HIS A 46 4.36 2.38 10.13
CA HIS A 46 3.05 3.01 10.05
C HIS A 46 2.10 2.51 11.14
N SER A 47 1.51 3.45 11.88
CA SER A 47 0.39 3.22 12.79
C SER A 47 -0.97 3.29 12.10
N LEU A 48 -0.98 3.80 10.86
CA LEU A 48 -2.17 4.03 10.05
C LEU A 48 -2.03 3.33 8.70
N ILE A 49 -3.13 2.77 8.18
CA ILE A 49 -3.23 2.09 6.88
C ILE A 49 -4.45 2.57 6.13
N VAL A 50 -4.43 2.43 4.80
CA VAL A 50 -5.62 2.66 3.97
C VAL A 50 -6.57 1.48 4.14
N LYS A 51 -7.84 1.76 4.41
CA LYS A 51 -8.87 0.73 4.60
C LYS A 51 -9.31 0.17 3.24
N PRO A 52 -9.11 -1.12 2.95
CA PRO A 52 -9.37 -1.69 1.63
C PRO A 52 -10.80 -1.50 1.13
N GLU A 53 -11.80 -1.61 2.02
CA GLU A 53 -13.22 -1.50 1.66
C GLU A 53 -13.63 -0.09 1.21
N THR A 54 -12.79 0.90 1.52
CA THR A 54 -13.05 2.31 1.19
C THR A 54 -12.13 2.83 0.10
N LEU A 55 -11.23 1.97 -0.42
CA LEU A 55 -10.33 2.39 -1.48
C LEU A 55 -11.14 2.75 -2.73
N PRO A 56 -11.04 3.98 -3.25
CA PRO A 56 -11.76 4.38 -4.44
C PRO A 56 -11.40 3.50 -5.64
N SER A 57 -12.37 3.18 -6.49
CA SER A 57 -12.20 2.31 -7.67
C SER A 57 -11.23 2.85 -8.73
N CYS A 58 -10.85 4.13 -8.65
CA CYS A 58 -9.81 4.73 -9.48
C CYS A 58 -8.39 4.29 -9.09
N PHE A 59 -8.22 3.53 -7.99
CA PHE A 59 -6.96 2.95 -7.59
C PHE A 59 -6.95 1.43 -7.76
N THR A 60 -5.78 0.92 -8.14
CA THR A 60 -5.40 -0.48 -8.04
C THR A 60 -4.43 -0.65 -6.87
N VAL A 61 -4.64 -1.67 -6.03
CA VAL A 61 -3.65 -2.09 -5.03
C VAL A 61 -2.51 -2.78 -5.75
N THR A 62 -1.29 -2.23 -5.63
CA THR A 62 -0.11 -2.72 -6.34
C THR A 62 0.87 -3.43 -5.44
N ALA A 63 0.77 -3.24 -4.12
CA ALA A 63 1.53 -4.00 -3.13
C ALA A 63 0.75 -4.21 -1.83
N GLN A 64 0.91 -5.39 -1.22
CA GLN A 64 0.26 -5.75 0.04
C GLN A 64 1.08 -6.76 0.86
N THR A 65 0.82 -6.86 2.16
CA THR A 65 1.39 -7.95 2.98
C THR A 65 0.56 -9.22 2.86
N LYS A 66 1.06 -10.35 3.39
CA LYS A 66 0.32 -11.63 3.44
C LYS A 66 -0.99 -11.54 4.22
N GLU A 67 -1.08 -10.59 5.15
CA GLU A 67 -2.28 -10.30 5.94
C GLU A 67 -3.30 -9.43 5.18
N GLY A 68 -2.99 -8.99 3.96
CA GLY A 68 -3.87 -8.15 3.15
C GLY A 68 -3.79 -6.66 3.48
N GLU A 69 -2.77 -6.22 4.22
CA GLU A 69 -2.58 -4.79 4.48
C GLU A 69 -2.02 -4.10 3.22
N ILE A 70 -2.69 -3.05 2.76
CA ILE A 70 -2.29 -2.27 1.58
C ILE A 70 -0.98 -1.55 1.85
N MET A 71 0.05 -1.88 1.07
CA MET A 71 1.38 -1.28 1.13
C MET A 71 1.64 -0.35 -0.05
N ALA A 72 0.93 -0.51 -1.18
CA ALA A 72 1.00 0.43 -2.28
C ALA A 72 -0.29 0.49 -3.10
N ILE A 73 -0.55 1.67 -3.67
CA ILE A 73 -1.66 1.93 -4.59
C ILE A 73 -1.18 2.70 -5.81
N ARG A 74 -1.82 2.48 -6.96
CA ARG A 74 -1.58 3.19 -8.22
C ARG A 74 -2.91 3.67 -8.79
N HIS A 75 -2.96 4.93 -9.21
CA HIS A 75 -4.14 5.45 -9.91
C HIS A 75 -4.21 4.85 -11.32
N ASN A 76 -5.41 4.48 -11.79
CA ASN A 76 -5.57 3.76 -13.05
C ASN A 76 -5.23 4.65 -14.27
N ASP A 77 -5.62 5.94 -14.22
CA ASP A 77 -5.47 6.86 -15.36
C ASP A 77 -4.40 7.95 -15.18
N LEU A 78 -3.90 8.17 -13.96
CA LEU A 78 -2.99 9.26 -13.63
C LEU A 78 -1.64 8.69 -13.20
N PRO A 79 -0.51 9.38 -13.45
CA PRO A 79 0.82 8.95 -13.03
C PRO A 79 1.02 9.21 -11.52
N ILE A 80 0.16 8.61 -10.68
CA ILE A 80 0.15 8.76 -9.22
C ILE A 80 0.30 7.38 -8.59
N GLU A 81 1.32 7.23 -7.76
CA GLU A 81 1.55 6.05 -6.95
C GLU A 81 1.81 6.45 -5.50
N GLY A 82 1.32 5.64 -4.56
CA GLY A 82 1.57 5.80 -3.14
C GLY A 82 2.11 4.51 -2.55
N VAL A 83 3.16 4.63 -1.73
CA VAL A 83 3.79 3.60 -0.90
C VAL A 83 3.78 4.02 0.56
#